data_AF-B7P5A5-F1
#
_entry.id   AF-B7P5A5-F1
#
_cell.length_a   1.000
_cell.length_b   1.000
_cell.length_c   1.000
_cell.angle_alpha   90.00
_cell.angle_beta   90.00
_cell.angle_gamma   90.00
#
_symmetry.space_group_name_H-M   'P 1'
#
loop_
_entity.id
_entity.type
_entity.pdbx_description
1 polymer ?
#
loop_
_entity_poly.entity_id
_entity_poly.type
_entity_poly.pdbx_seq_one_letter_code
_entity_poly.pdbx_strand_id
1 'polypeptide(L)' 'MDLTGVSNGKLNPGLAGRAYVGAVCASTFKVAVVEDVATTYSGVSVLSHELGHA' A
#
# COMPACT_ATOMS: atom_id res chain seq x y z
N MET A 1 -6.08 11.64 6.47
CA MET A 1 -5.67 11.61 5.05
C MET A 1 -5.93 10.21 4.54
N ASP A 2 -6.62 10.07 3.40
CA ASP A 2 -6.82 8.77 2.75
C ASP A 2 -5.53 8.34 2.03
N LEU A 3 -4.89 7.27 2.49
CA LEU A 3 -3.64 6.75 1.91
C LEU A 3 -3.87 6.14 0.51
N THR A 4 -5.08 5.62 0.27
CA THR A 4 -5.40 4.88 -0.96
C THR A 4 -5.44 5.82 -2.15
N GLY A 5 -5.94 7.05 -1.97
CA GLY A 5 -6.01 8.06 -3.03
C GLY A 5 -6.71 7.54 -4.30
N VAL A 6 -7.70 6.64 -4.12
CA VAL A 6 -8.38 5.94 -5.20
C VAL A 6 -9.13 6.95 -6.06
N SER A 7 -8.92 6.87 -7.38
CA SER A 7 -9.66 7.63 -8.37
C SER A 7 -10.18 6.68 -9.44
N ASN A 8 -11.47 6.77 -9.77
CA ASN A 8 -12.13 5.84 -10.71
C ASN A 8 -11.94 4.34 -10.37
N GLY A 9 -11.89 3.99 -9.07
CA GLY A 9 -11.82 2.61 -8.59
C GLY A 9 -10.45 1.95 -8.75
N LYS A 10 -9.40 2.71 -9.06
CA LYS A 10 -8.02 2.24 -9.10
C LYS A 10 -7.14 3.09 -8.19
N LEU A 11 -6.12 2.48 -7.58
CA LEU A 11 -4.95 3.24 -7.17
C LEU A 11 -4.28 3.79 -8.44
N ASN A 12 -3.59 4.93 -8.30
CA ASN A 12 -2.92 5.59 -9.42
C ASN A 12 -2.11 4.57 -10.26
N PRO A 13 -2.38 4.42 -11.56
CA PRO A 13 -1.79 3.35 -12.39
C PRO A 13 -0.27 3.43 -12.54
N GLY A 14 0.37 4.53 -12.11
CA GLY A 14 1.83 4.65 -12.04
C GLY A 14 2.45 4.16 -10.72
N LEU A 15 1.65 3.66 -9.76
CA LEU A 15 2.11 3.26 -8.43
C LEU A 15 1.67 1.83 -8.13
N ALA A 16 2.62 0.98 -7.71
CA ALA A 16 2.32 -0.39 -7.30
C ALA A 16 1.85 -0.47 -5.83
N GLY A 17 2.24 0.50 -4.99
CA GLY A 17 1.93 0.54 -3.57
C GLY A 17 2.24 1.89 -2.93
N ARG A 18 1.82 2.05 -1.67
CA ARG A 18 2.15 3.20 -0.81
C ARG A 18 2.20 2.81 0.67
N ALA A 19 3.11 3.44 1.41
CA ALA A 19 3.19 3.38 2.87
C ALA A 19 3.64 4.71 3.48
N TYR A 20 3.41 4.86 4.79
CA TYR A 20 4.08 5.89 5.59
C TYR A 20 5.41 5.36 6.12
N VAL A 21 6.47 6.15 5.99
CA VAL A 21 7.82 5.73 6.38
C VAL A 21 7.99 5.75 7.90
N GLY A 22 8.53 4.67 8.49
CA GLY A 22 8.85 4.58 9.92
C GLY A 22 7.64 4.60 10.86
N ALA A 23 6.46 4.20 10.36
CA ALA A 23 5.20 4.20 11.06
C ALA A 23 4.77 2.84 11.64
N VAL A 24 5.53 1.74 11.49
CA VAL A 24 5.12 0.37 11.85
C VAL A 24 4.62 0.24 13.29
N CYS A 25 5.22 1.00 14.22
CA CYS A 25 4.85 1.03 15.63
C CYS A 25 4.18 2.35 16.07
N ALA A 26 3.86 3.24 15.13
CA ALA A 26 3.25 4.52 15.46
C ALA A 26 1.79 4.35 15.92
N SER A 27 1.29 5.32 16.69
CA SER A 27 -0.11 5.35 17.14
C SER A 27 -1.09 5.57 15.99
N THR A 28 -0.65 6.28 14.95
CA THR A 28 -1.39 6.57 13.72
C THR A 28 -0.52 6.30 12.50
N PHE A 29 -1.12 6.21 11.31
CA PHE A 29 -0.40 6.05 10.03
C PHE A 29 0.38 4.73 9.83
N LYS A 30 0.23 3.74 10.73
CA LYS A 30 0.78 2.37 10.62
C LYS A 30 0.11 1.50 9.54
N VAL A 31 0.05 2.00 8.32
CA VAL A 31 -0.68 1.37 7.21
C VAL A 31 0.14 1.41 5.92
N ALA A 32 0.00 0.34 5.14
CA ALA A 32 0.51 0.20 3.78
C ALA A 32 -0.63 -0.31 2.89
N VAL A 33 -0.63 0.06 1.62
CA VAL A 33 -1.66 -0.35 0.65
C VAL A 33 -1.03 -0.73 -0.68
N VAL A 34 -1.55 -1.79 -1.30
CA VAL A 34 -1.11 -2.36 -2.58
C VAL A 34 -2.35 -2.89 -3.31
N GLU A 35 -2.39 -2.74 -4.64
CA GLU A 35 -3.39 -3.43 -5.47
C GLU A 35 -2.95 -4.87 -5.75
N ASP A 36 -3.90 -5.80 -5.70
CA ASP A 36 -3.67 -7.20 -6.04
C ASP A 36 -4.70 -7.69 -7.06
N VAL A 37 -4.32 -8.71 -7.83
CA VAL A 37 -5.27 -9.45 -8.67
C VAL A 37 -5.90 -10.54 -7.82
N ALA A 38 -7.24 -10.53 -7.77
CA ALA A 38 -8.00 -11.49 -6.98
C ALA A 38 -7.52 -12.93 -7.23
N THR A 39 -7.30 -13.66 -6.12
CA THR A 39 -6.88 -15.07 -6.07
C THR A 39 -5.47 -15.40 -6.59
N THR A 40 -4.64 -14.43 -6.96
CA THR A 40 -3.28 -14.70 -7.47
C THR A 40 -2.16 -14.38 -6.48
N TYR A 41 -2.42 -13.55 -5.46
CA TYR A 41 -1.41 -13.07 -4.52
C TYR A 41 -0.24 -12.33 -5.20
N SER A 42 -0.46 -11.80 -6.40
CA SER A 42 0.55 -11.11 -7.21
C SER A 42 1.16 -9.88 -6.52
N GLY A 43 0.42 -9.22 -5.63
CA GLY A 43 0.84 -8.04 -4.90
C GLY A 43 1.69 -8.32 -3.65
N VAL A 44 1.92 -9.57 -3.24
CA VAL A 44 2.60 -9.88 -1.96
C VAL A 44 4.03 -9.35 -1.89
N SER A 45 4.78 -9.41 -3.00
CA SER A 45 6.15 -8.86 -3.07
C SER A 45 6.15 -7.35 -2.89
N VAL A 46 5.20 -6.65 -3.51
CA VAL A 46 5.02 -5.20 -3.38
C VAL A 46 4.56 -4.85 -1.96
N LEU A 47 3.64 -5.62 -1.39
CA LEU A 47 3.21 -5.41 0.00
C LEU A 47 4.38 -5.53 0.97
N SER A 48 5.28 -6.48 0.72
CA SER A 48 6.51 -6.64 1.51
C SER A 48 7.45 -5.44 1.36
N HIS A 49 7.53 -4.85 0.16
CA HIS A 49 8.26 -3.60 -0.09
C HIS A 49 7.66 -2.43 0.69
N GLU A 50 6.35 -2.23 0.61
CA GLU A 50 5.67 -1.14 1.32
C GLU A 50 5.74 -1.31 2.84
N LEU A 51 5.67 -2.54 3.34
CA LEU A 51 5.92 -2.83 4.75
C LEU A 51 7.37 -2.53 5.16
N GLY A 52 8.33 -2.66 4.25
CA GLY A 52 9.74 -2.30 4.49
C GLY A 52 9.98 -0.80 4.62
N HIS A 53 9.10 0.04 4.07
CA HIS A 53 9.12 1.49 4.34
C HIS A 53 8.57 1.80 5.74
N ALA A 54 7.58 1.03 6.21
CA ALA A 54 6.88 1.26 7.46
C ALA A 54 7.78 1.09 8.69
#